data_AF-A0A973FUI6-F1
#
_entry.id   AF-A0A973FUI6-F1
#
_cell.length_a   1.000
_cell.length_b   1.000
_cell.length_c   1.000
_cell.angle_alpha   90.00
_cell.angle_beta   90.00
_cell.angle_gamma   90.00
#
_symmetry.space_group_name_H-M   'P 1'
#
loop_
_entity.id
_entity.type
_entity.pdbx_description
1 polymer ?
#
loop_
_entity_poly.entity_id
_entity_poly.type
_entity_poly.pdbx_seq_one_letter_code
_entity_poly.pdbx_strand_id
1 'polypeptide(L)'
;MVEEFDAASHANLIGAISVLLGLVLLGGALEFGPLRWARRRALATGKLFGEVIFSALSGQALFWGGLIGLRLTSDDLFPKLSDQMRSAILFAAILSVVILVVRLATNWVRFTFVRLQIGSFSLINNLLRFLGGLVITATILGFYGVPVGGLLTLVAGSSLGLTLALRDPLANLFSGMVVIASSKIRPGDYVR
;
A
#
# COMPACT_ATOMS: atom_id res chain seq x y z
N MET A 1 48.44 1.40 -22.75
CA MET A 1 47.12 1.89 -23.20
C MET A 1 45.96 0.91 -23.00
N VAL A 2 46.19 -0.38 -22.65
CA VAL A 2 45.08 -1.34 -22.36
C VAL A 2 44.80 -1.50 -20.86
N GLU A 3 45.78 -1.24 -19.98
CA GLU A 3 45.61 -1.38 -18.50
C GLU A 3 44.93 -0.19 -17.82
N GLU A 4 44.89 0.99 -18.45
CA GLU A 4 44.27 2.21 -17.86
C GLU A 4 42.74 2.21 -17.94
N PHE A 5 42.16 1.40 -18.84
CA PHE A 5 40.71 1.33 -19.05
C PHE A 5 40.01 0.44 -18.00
N ASP A 6 40.74 -0.52 -17.40
CA ASP A 6 40.21 -1.45 -16.40
C ASP A 6 40.13 -0.81 -15.01
N ALA A 7 41.11 0.05 -14.66
CA ALA A 7 41.14 0.79 -13.40
C ALA A 7 40.01 1.83 -13.27
N ALA A 8 39.63 2.49 -14.37
CA ALA A 8 38.53 3.45 -14.40
C ALA A 8 37.15 2.78 -14.24
N SER A 9 36.99 1.57 -14.81
CA SER A 9 35.79 0.75 -14.68
C SER A 9 35.58 0.27 -13.24
N HIS A 10 36.64 -0.21 -12.58
CA HIS A 10 36.60 -0.63 -11.19
C HIS A 10 36.37 0.54 -10.20
N ALA A 11 36.92 1.72 -10.47
CA ALA A 11 36.69 2.93 -9.66
C ALA A 11 35.24 3.41 -9.73
N ASN A 12 34.64 3.37 -10.92
CA ASN A 12 33.22 3.71 -11.12
C ASN A 12 32.30 2.68 -10.45
N LEU A 13 32.63 1.38 -10.52
CA LEU A 13 31.90 0.32 -9.81
C LEU A 13 31.91 0.49 -8.28
N ILE A 14 33.05 0.88 -7.69
CA ILE A 14 33.17 1.12 -6.25
C ILE A 14 32.39 2.39 -5.85
N GLY A 15 32.45 3.44 -6.67
CA GLY A 15 31.65 4.66 -6.49
C GLY A 15 30.15 4.37 -6.55
N ALA A 16 29.73 3.64 -7.57
CA ALA A 16 28.39 3.12 -7.78
C ALA A 16 27.86 2.37 -6.55
N ILE A 17 28.59 1.37 -6.07
CA ILE A 17 28.23 0.56 -4.91
C ILE A 17 28.17 1.42 -3.63
N SER A 18 29.06 2.39 -3.48
CA SER A 18 29.07 3.31 -2.32
C SER A 18 27.88 4.26 -2.30
N VAL A 19 27.40 4.71 -3.46
CA VAL A 19 26.19 5.54 -3.60
C VAL A 19 24.93 4.71 -3.33
N LEU A 20 24.88 3.48 -3.85
CA LEU A 20 23.79 2.54 -3.63
C LEU A 20 23.68 2.17 -2.14
N LEU A 21 24.80 1.81 -1.52
CA LEU A 21 24.88 1.56 -0.07
C LEU A 21 24.59 2.82 0.74
N GLY A 22 25.08 3.98 0.33
CA GLY A 22 24.84 5.26 0.99
C GLY A 22 23.36 5.65 1.01
N LEU A 23 22.65 5.49 -0.11
CA LEU A 23 21.22 5.77 -0.23
C LEU A 23 20.34 4.71 0.47
N VAL A 24 20.74 3.43 0.42
CA VAL A 24 20.09 2.36 1.19
C VAL A 24 20.26 2.58 2.69
N LEU A 25 21.45 3.00 3.13
CA LEU A 25 21.73 3.35 4.52
C LEU A 25 21.04 4.66 4.95
N LEU A 26 20.89 5.65 4.05
CA LEU A 26 20.13 6.86 4.31
C LEU A 26 18.63 6.58 4.44
N GLY A 27 18.08 5.77 3.53
CA GLY A 27 16.71 5.24 3.63
C GLY A 27 16.52 4.41 4.91
N GLY A 28 17.54 3.64 5.30
CA GLY A 28 17.55 2.86 6.53
C GLY A 28 17.64 3.72 7.78
N ALA A 29 18.47 4.75 7.80
CA ALA A 29 18.59 5.69 8.92
C ALA A 29 17.33 6.52 9.10
N LEU A 30 16.68 6.93 8.00
CA LEU A 30 15.37 7.58 8.02
C LEU A 30 14.26 6.66 8.55
N GLU A 31 14.37 5.36 8.34
CA GLU A 31 13.38 4.40 8.83
C GLU A 31 13.62 3.94 10.28
N PHE A 32 14.88 3.77 10.67
CA PHE A 32 15.26 3.35 12.02
C PHE A 32 15.25 4.50 13.04
N GLY A 33 15.45 5.76 12.61
CA GLY A 33 15.55 6.92 13.49
C GLY A 33 14.21 7.66 13.70
N PRO A 34 13.82 8.56 12.79
CA PRO A 34 12.71 9.47 13.01
C PRO A 34 11.35 8.78 13.06
N LEU A 35 11.15 7.61 12.46
CA LEU A 35 9.87 6.87 12.54
C LEU A 35 9.68 6.15 13.89
N ARG A 36 10.74 5.58 14.47
CA ARG A 36 10.69 5.02 15.84
C ARG A 36 10.59 6.11 16.91
N TRP A 37 11.19 7.27 16.68
CA TRP A 37 11.15 8.41 17.59
C TRP A 37 9.84 9.22 17.46
N ALA A 38 9.33 9.43 16.24
CA ALA A 38 8.02 10.00 15.98
C ALA A 38 6.90 9.09 16.48
N ARG A 39 7.04 7.75 16.46
CA ARG A 39 6.08 6.86 17.13
C ARG A 39 6.00 7.10 18.64
N ARG A 40 7.12 7.46 19.29
CA ARG A 40 7.15 7.84 20.72
C ARG A 40 6.60 9.25 20.98
N ARG A 41 6.71 10.20 20.03
CA ARG A 41 6.19 11.58 20.17
C ARG A 41 4.77 11.81 19.63
N ALA A 42 4.34 11.09 18.60
CA ALA A 42 2.99 11.20 18.05
C ALA A 42 1.93 10.72 19.05
N LEU A 43 2.25 9.69 19.85
CA LEU A 43 1.47 9.28 21.02
C LEU A 43 1.33 10.40 22.07
N ALA A 44 2.25 11.37 22.10
CA ALA A 44 2.23 12.49 23.04
C ALA A 44 1.52 13.74 22.49
N THR A 45 1.18 13.80 21.18
CA THR A 45 0.68 15.05 20.56
C THR A 45 -0.79 14.97 20.10
N GLY A 46 -1.41 13.78 20.10
CA GLY A 46 -2.87 13.62 19.88
C GLY A 46 -3.41 14.03 18.49
N LYS A 47 -2.56 14.42 17.53
CA LYS A 47 -2.98 14.86 16.19
C LYS A 47 -3.11 13.70 15.20
N LEU A 48 -4.36 13.42 14.85
CA LEU A 48 -4.87 12.33 13.98
C LEU A 48 -4.12 12.12 12.66
N PHE A 49 -3.76 13.19 11.96
CA PHE A 49 -3.16 13.11 10.62
C PHE A 49 -1.70 12.62 10.65
N GLY A 50 -0.95 12.96 11.70
CA GLY A 50 0.46 12.60 11.80
C GLY A 50 0.66 11.10 11.94
N GLU A 51 -0.18 10.42 12.74
CA GLU A 51 0.01 9.00 13.05
C GLU A 51 -0.34 8.08 11.87
N VAL A 52 -1.39 8.41 11.11
CA VAL A 52 -1.79 7.64 9.92
C VAL A 52 -0.76 7.79 8.80
N ILE A 53 -0.27 9.01 8.55
CA ILE A 53 0.74 9.26 7.52
C ILE A 53 2.06 8.61 7.90
N PHE A 54 2.53 8.77 9.15
CA PHE A 54 3.81 8.20 9.58
C PHE A 54 3.79 6.67 9.66
N SER A 55 2.70 6.05 10.09
CA SER A 55 2.59 4.59 10.14
C SER A 55 2.50 3.93 8.76
N ALA A 56 1.98 4.65 7.76
CA ALA A 56 1.97 4.18 6.38
C ALA A 56 3.27 4.49 5.62
N LEU A 57 4.00 5.55 6.01
CA LEU A 57 5.32 5.87 5.47
C LEU A 57 6.43 4.96 6.03
N SER A 58 6.32 4.49 7.28
CA SER A 58 7.27 3.52 7.85
C SER A 58 7.21 2.20 7.09
N GLY A 59 8.31 1.77 6.47
CA GLY A 59 8.38 0.59 5.60
C GLY A 59 8.63 0.94 4.14
N GLN A 60 8.06 2.05 3.67
CA GLN A 60 8.18 2.43 2.27
C GLN A 60 9.38 3.35 2.02
N ALA A 61 9.78 4.17 2.99
CA ALA A 61 10.93 5.06 2.87
C ALA A 61 12.23 4.29 2.57
N LEU A 62 12.46 3.14 3.23
CA LEU A 62 13.53 2.19 2.90
C LEU A 62 13.46 1.70 1.45
N PHE A 63 12.26 1.32 1.03
CA PHE A 63 12.04 0.76 -0.31
C PHE A 63 12.29 1.80 -1.41
N TRP A 64 11.83 3.05 -1.22
CA TRP A 64 12.09 4.17 -2.12
C TRP A 64 13.57 4.56 -2.14
N GLY A 65 14.24 4.59 -0.99
CA GLY A 65 15.68 4.85 -0.89
C GLY A 65 16.51 3.81 -1.64
N GLY A 66 16.17 2.52 -1.50
CA GLY A 66 16.81 1.43 -2.23
C GLY A 66 16.55 1.48 -3.74
N LEU A 67 15.33 1.81 -4.17
CA LEU A 67 15.00 1.93 -5.60
C LEU A 67 15.69 3.11 -6.28
N ILE A 68 15.75 4.27 -5.62
CA ILE A 68 16.43 5.46 -6.15
C ILE A 68 17.93 5.19 -6.26
N GLY A 69 18.52 4.56 -5.24
CA GLY A 69 19.91 4.11 -5.29
C GLY A 69 20.17 3.17 -6.46
N LEU A 70 19.37 2.10 -6.59
CA LEU A 70 19.52 1.11 -7.66
C LEU A 70 19.36 1.72 -9.07
N ARG A 71 18.49 2.73 -9.23
CA ARG A 71 18.26 3.42 -10.50
C ARG A 71 19.41 4.35 -10.91
N LEU A 72 20.06 5.01 -9.96
CA LEU A 72 21.18 5.90 -10.25
C LEU A 72 22.46 5.11 -10.56
N THR A 73 22.54 3.89 -10.06
CA THR A 73 23.71 3.01 -10.20
C THR A 73 23.57 1.97 -11.32
N SER A 74 22.39 1.88 -11.95
CA SER A 74 22.10 0.82 -12.94
C SER A 74 22.99 0.87 -14.18
N ASP A 75 23.41 2.07 -14.58
CA ASP A 75 24.13 2.29 -15.83
C ASP A 75 25.61 1.86 -15.72
N ASP A 76 26.20 1.91 -14.52
CA ASP A 76 27.58 1.50 -14.26
C ASP A 76 27.72 0.00 -13.89
N LEU A 77 26.70 -0.61 -13.28
CA LEU A 77 26.77 -2.00 -12.79
C LEU A 77 26.49 -3.06 -13.85
N PHE A 78 25.57 -2.83 -14.80
CA PHE A 78 25.15 -3.83 -15.78
C PHE A 78 24.83 -3.24 -17.17
N PRO A 79 25.84 -2.87 -17.98
CA PRO A 79 25.64 -2.20 -19.27
C PRO A 79 24.90 -3.05 -20.33
N LYS A 80 24.87 -4.38 -20.19
CA LYS A 80 24.16 -5.30 -21.12
C LYS A 80 22.70 -5.59 -20.74
N LEU A 81 22.28 -5.24 -19.52
CA LEU A 81 20.92 -5.50 -19.01
C LEU A 81 20.13 -4.21 -18.78
N SER A 82 20.66 -3.06 -19.22
CA SER A 82 20.17 -1.72 -18.90
C SER A 82 18.68 -1.53 -19.22
N ASP A 83 18.21 -1.97 -20.38
CA ASP A 83 16.80 -1.73 -20.79
C ASP A 83 15.78 -2.59 -20.02
N GLN A 84 16.08 -3.88 -19.82
CA GLN A 84 15.21 -4.77 -19.03
C GLN A 84 15.25 -4.40 -17.54
N MET A 85 16.44 -4.08 -17.02
CA MET A 85 16.63 -3.63 -15.65
C MET A 85 15.88 -2.32 -15.39
N ARG A 86 15.95 -1.35 -16.31
CA ARG A 86 15.25 -0.06 -16.21
C ARG A 86 13.73 -0.25 -16.18
N SER A 87 13.23 -1.17 -16.99
CA SER A 87 11.80 -1.54 -17.00
C SER A 87 11.37 -2.22 -15.70
N ALA A 88 12.20 -3.13 -15.17
CA ALA A 88 11.95 -3.81 -13.88
C ALA A 88 11.99 -2.83 -12.69
N ILE A 89 12.92 -1.88 -12.68
CA ILE A 89 13.02 -0.83 -11.65
C ILE A 89 11.80 0.09 -11.71
N LEU A 90 11.37 0.49 -12.91
CA LEU A 90 10.15 1.29 -13.09
C LEU A 90 8.91 0.53 -12.59
N PHE A 91 8.80 -0.75 -12.91
CA PHE A 91 7.71 -1.60 -12.41
C PHE A 91 7.70 -1.70 -10.89
N ALA A 92 8.85 -2.00 -10.29
CA ALA A 92 8.99 -2.09 -8.84
C ALA A 92 8.66 -0.75 -8.16
N ALA A 93 9.03 0.37 -8.76
CA ALA A 93 8.66 1.70 -8.28
C ALA A 93 7.14 1.93 -8.33
N ILE A 94 6.50 1.66 -9.47
CA ILE A 94 5.04 1.80 -9.64
C ILE A 94 4.30 0.90 -8.65
N LEU A 95 4.69 -0.38 -8.56
CA LEU A 95 4.08 -1.36 -7.68
C LEU A 95 4.21 -0.94 -6.20
N SER A 96 5.33 -0.35 -5.82
CA SER A 96 5.50 0.25 -4.50
C SER A 96 4.57 1.44 -4.25
N VAL A 97 4.44 2.38 -5.20
CA VAL A 97 3.46 3.48 -5.06
C VAL A 97 2.08 2.91 -4.77
N VAL A 98 1.67 1.90 -5.54
CA VAL A 98 0.35 1.27 -5.41
C VAL A 98 0.18 0.62 -4.04
N ILE A 99 1.16 -0.16 -3.58
CA ILE A 99 1.12 -0.77 -2.23
C ILE A 99 1.05 0.30 -1.15
N LEU A 100 1.80 1.39 -1.28
CA LEU A 100 1.76 2.50 -0.32
C LEU A 100 0.37 3.15 -0.27
N VAL A 101 -0.26 3.39 -1.41
CA VAL A 101 -1.62 3.96 -1.49
C VAL A 101 -2.63 3.03 -0.81
N VAL A 102 -2.57 1.73 -1.09
CA VAL A 102 -3.44 0.72 -0.46
C VAL A 102 -3.24 0.69 1.06
N ARG A 103 -1.98 0.72 1.53
CA ARG A 103 -1.64 0.76 2.96
C ARG A 103 -2.14 2.04 3.64
N LEU A 104 -1.98 3.20 3.00
CA LEU A 104 -2.50 4.48 3.49
C LEU A 104 -4.01 4.41 3.67
N ALA A 105 -4.73 3.94 2.64
CA ALA A 105 -6.18 3.83 2.67
C ALA A 105 -6.66 2.88 3.79
N THR A 106 -6.05 1.69 3.89
CA THR A 106 -6.44 0.70 4.92
C THR A 106 -6.14 1.17 6.34
N ASN A 107 -4.99 1.81 6.57
CA ASN A 107 -4.62 2.38 7.87
C ASN A 107 -5.53 3.55 8.25
N TRP A 108 -5.93 4.39 7.30
CA TRP A 108 -6.81 5.52 7.56
C TRP A 108 -8.20 5.06 8.03
N VAL A 109 -8.75 4.05 7.38
CA VAL A 109 -10.03 3.45 7.81
C VAL A 109 -9.89 2.82 9.18
N ARG A 110 -8.85 1.99 9.41
CA ARG A 110 -8.60 1.38 10.73
C ARG A 110 -8.60 2.39 11.86
N PHE A 111 -7.89 3.48 11.67
CA PHE A 111 -7.75 4.51 12.70
C PHE A 111 -9.07 5.24 12.97
N THR A 112 -9.85 5.53 11.92
CA THR A 112 -11.18 6.15 12.05
C THR A 112 -12.15 5.25 12.84
N PHE A 113 -12.15 3.94 12.57
CA PHE A 113 -13.00 2.98 13.28
C PHE A 113 -12.63 2.84 14.76
N VAL A 114 -11.34 2.80 15.09
CA VAL A 114 -10.86 2.78 16.48
C VAL A 114 -11.26 4.05 17.22
N ARG A 115 -11.15 5.22 16.57
CA ARG A 115 -11.55 6.53 17.14
C ARG A 115 -13.03 6.63 17.46
N LEU A 116 -13.89 6.07 16.60
CA LEU A 116 -15.34 6.15 16.74
C LEU A 116 -15.92 5.08 17.69
N GLN A 117 -15.07 4.21 18.28
CA GLN A 117 -15.47 3.08 19.11
C GLN A 117 -16.54 2.19 18.45
N ILE A 118 -16.58 2.17 17.11
CA ILE A 118 -17.54 1.37 16.36
C ILE A 118 -17.12 -0.10 16.47
N GLY A 119 -17.94 -0.91 17.13
CA GLY A 119 -17.73 -2.35 17.25
C GLY A 119 -17.71 -3.04 15.88
N SER A 120 -16.90 -4.11 15.77
CA SER A 120 -16.67 -4.94 14.57
C SER A 120 -15.92 -4.26 13.41
N PHE A 121 -14.60 -4.13 13.54
CA PHE A 121 -13.68 -3.74 12.45
C PHE A 121 -13.36 -4.89 11.46
N SER A 122 -13.65 -6.15 11.82
CA SER A 122 -13.16 -7.34 11.09
C SER A 122 -13.66 -7.42 9.64
N LEU A 123 -14.97 -7.21 9.40
CA LEU A 123 -15.57 -7.28 8.06
C LEU A 123 -14.99 -6.22 7.12
N ILE A 124 -14.92 -4.98 7.60
CA ILE A 124 -14.42 -3.84 6.82
C ILE A 124 -12.93 -4.01 6.51
N ASN A 125 -12.16 -4.49 7.47
CA ASN A 125 -10.75 -4.79 7.27
C ASN A 125 -10.53 -5.89 6.22
N ASN A 126 -11.33 -6.96 6.25
CA ASN A 126 -11.24 -8.03 5.27
C ASN A 126 -11.64 -7.55 3.87
N LEU A 127 -12.67 -6.71 3.76
CA LEU A 127 -13.07 -6.09 2.51
C LEU A 127 -11.96 -5.19 1.94
N LEU A 128 -11.35 -4.35 2.77
CA LEU A 128 -10.24 -3.48 2.36
C LEU A 128 -9.01 -4.29 1.91
N ARG A 129 -8.70 -5.41 2.59
CA ARG A 129 -7.64 -6.33 2.17
C ARG A 129 -7.93 -6.95 0.81
N PHE A 130 -9.17 -7.38 0.59
CA PHE A 130 -9.60 -7.93 -0.69
C PHE A 130 -9.49 -6.91 -1.82
N LEU A 131 -10.04 -5.71 -1.64
CA LEU A 131 -9.95 -4.62 -2.63
C LEU A 131 -8.51 -4.19 -2.89
N GLY A 132 -7.70 -4.05 -1.85
CA GLY A 132 -6.27 -3.76 -1.98
C GLY A 132 -5.52 -4.81 -2.80
N GLY A 133 -5.83 -6.09 -2.57
CA GLY A 133 -5.32 -7.21 -3.37
C GLY A 133 -5.70 -7.11 -4.85
N LEU A 134 -6.96 -6.73 -5.15
CA LEU A 134 -7.41 -6.53 -6.54
C LEU A 134 -6.63 -5.42 -7.25
N VAL A 135 -6.39 -4.29 -6.57
CA VAL A 135 -5.63 -3.17 -7.16
C VAL A 135 -4.18 -3.57 -7.45
N ILE A 136 -3.52 -4.27 -6.51
CA ILE A 136 -2.15 -4.74 -6.69
C ILE A 136 -2.09 -5.75 -7.84
N THR A 137 -3.03 -6.70 -7.86
CA THR A 137 -3.12 -7.73 -8.91
C THR A 137 -3.36 -7.08 -10.28
N ALA A 138 -4.31 -6.15 -10.39
CA ALA A 138 -4.57 -5.42 -11.62
C ALA A 138 -3.35 -4.62 -12.11
N THR A 139 -2.57 -4.03 -11.20
CA THR A 139 -1.32 -3.33 -11.53
C THR A 139 -0.28 -4.27 -12.11
N ILE A 140 -0.13 -5.47 -11.53
CA ILE A 140 0.78 -6.51 -12.03
C ILE A 140 0.34 -6.95 -13.44
N LEU A 141 -0.94 -7.30 -13.60
CA LEU A 141 -1.46 -7.75 -14.90
C LEU A 141 -1.35 -6.68 -15.99
N GLY A 142 -1.61 -5.42 -15.64
CA GLY A 142 -1.47 -4.29 -16.57
C GLY A 142 -0.03 -4.11 -17.04
N PHE A 143 0.96 -4.33 -16.17
CA PHE A 143 2.37 -4.28 -16.56
C PHE A 143 2.76 -5.39 -17.55
N TYR A 144 2.22 -6.60 -17.38
CA TYR A 144 2.43 -7.71 -18.32
C TYR A 144 1.65 -7.57 -19.64
N GLY A 145 0.97 -6.44 -19.87
CA GLY A 145 0.22 -6.20 -21.10
C GLY A 145 -1.13 -6.90 -21.16
N VAL A 146 -1.62 -7.46 -20.05
CA VAL A 146 -2.98 -8.01 -19.98
C VAL A 146 -3.98 -6.85 -19.99
N PRO A 147 -5.00 -6.86 -20.87
CA PRO A 147 -5.96 -5.77 -20.96
C PRO A 147 -6.82 -5.69 -19.70
N VAL A 148 -6.46 -4.77 -18.80
CA VAL A 148 -7.15 -4.54 -17.53
C VAL A 148 -8.61 -4.12 -17.75
N GLY A 149 -8.92 -3.45 -18.86
CA GLY A 149 -10.30 -3.07 -19.22
C GLY A 149 -11.25 -4.26 -19.29
N GLY A 150 -10.84 -5.38 -19.90
CA GLY A 150 -11.67 -6.59 -19.98
C GLY A 150 -11.92 -7.22 -18.61
N LEU A 151 -10.90 -7.23 -17.75
CA LEU A 151 -11.02 -7.71 -16.37
C LEU A 151 -11.92 -6.82 -15.52
N LEU A 152 -11.84 -5.50 -15.69
CA LEU A 152 -12.71 -4.54 -15.02
C LEU A 152 -14.17 -4.74 -15.43
N THR A 153 -14.44 -4.99 -16.71
CA THR A 153 -15.78 -5.33 -17.19
C THR A 153 -16.29 -6.63 -16.56
N LEU A 154 -15.43 -7.66 -16.43
CA LEU A 154 -15.80 -8.90 -15.75
C LEU A 154 -16.15 -8.68 -14.27
N VAL A 155 -15.32 -7.91 -13.55
CA VAL A 155 -15.58 -7.56 -12.14
C VAL A 155 -16.85 -6.73 -12.02
N ALA A 156 -17.05 -5.75 -12.89
CA ALA A 156 -18.27 -4.95 -12.95
C ALA A 156 -19.50 -5.83 -13.21
N GLY A 157 -19.42 -6.80 -14.13
CA GLY A 157 -20.48 -7.76 -14.39
C GLY A 157 -20.76 -8.69 -13.20
N SER A 158 -19.72 -9.13 -12.49
CA SER A 158 -19.84 -9.98 -11.29
C SER A 158 -20.58 -9.31 -10.13
N SER A 159 -20.62 -7.97 -10.12
CA SER A 159 -21.34 -7.19 -9.10
C SER A 159 -22.85 -7.45 -9.09
N LEU A 160 -23.43 -7.89 -10.22
CA LEU A 160 -24.84 -8.28 -10.30
C LEU A 160 -25.11 -9.52 -9.42
N GLY A 161 -24.25 -10.53 -9.51
CA GLY A 161 -24.34 -11.72 -8.67
C GLY A 161 -24.14 -11.38 -7.19
N LEU A 162 -23.17 -10.52 -6.88
CA LEU A 162 -22.94 -10.01 -5.52
C LEU A 162 -24.17 -9.26 -5.00
N THR A 163 -24.79 -8.42 -5.82
CA THR A 163 -26.00 -7.65 -5.45
C THR A 163 -27.16 -8.59 -5.11
N LEU A 164 -27.37 -9.62 -5.93
CA LEU A 164 -28.41 -10.62 -5.66
C LEU A 164 -28.14 -11.39 -4.35
N ALA A 165 -26.88 -11.75 -4.09
CA ALA A 165 -26.50 -12.46 -2.87
C ALA A 165 -26.59 -11.59 -1.61
N LEU A 166 -26.33 -10.28 -1.72
CA LEU A 166 -26.35 -9.34 -0.58
C LEU A 166 -27.72 -8.70 -0.33
N ARG A 167 -28.68 -8.88 -1.24
CA ARG A 167 -30.00 -8.23 -1.16
C ARG A 167 -30.69 -8.48 0.18
N ASP A 168 -30.91 -9.73 0.55
CA ASP A 168 -31.63 -10.08 1.78
C ASP A 168 -30.83 -9.74 3.05
N PRO A 169 -29.51 -10.05 3.15
CA PRO A 169 -28.69 -9.61 4.28
C PRO A 169 -28.72 -8.10 4.53
N LEU A 170 -28.62 -7.28 3.47
CA LEU A 170 -28.66 -5.82 3.58
C LEU A 170 -30.06 -5.31 3.94
N ALA A 171 -31.12 -5.88 3.35
CA ALA A 171 -32.49 -5.52 3.71
C ALA A 171 -32.77 -5.77 5.20
N ASN A 172 -32.30 -6.90 5.73
CA ASN A 172 -32.42 -7.23 7.15
C ASN A 172 -31.59 -6.29 8.04
N LEU A 173 -30.36 -5.95 7.63
CA LEU A 173 -29.50 -5.02 8.36
C LEU A 173 -30.14 -3.61 8.45
N PHE A 174 -30.64 -3.07 7.33
CA PHE A 174 -31.28 -1.76 7.30
C PHE A 174 -32.58 -1.74 8.10
N SER A 175 -33.39 -2.81 8.00
CA SER A 175 -34.61 -2.95 8.80
C SER A 175 -34.29 -2.97 10.30
N GLY A 176 -33.26 -3.70 10.71
CA GLY A 176 -32.78 -3.71 12.09
C GLY A 176 -32.36 -2.33 12.58
N MET A 177 -31.59 -1.58 11.78
CA MET A 177 -31.20 -0.21 12.13
C MET A 177 -32.40 0.73 12.28
N VAL A 178 -33.39 0.65 11.39
CA VAL A 178 -34.62 1.46 11.47
C VAL A 178 -35.45 1.09 12.70
N VAL A 179 -35.57 -0.20 13.03
CA VAL A 179 -36.28 -0.66 14.23
C VAL A 179 -35.61 -0.09 15.48
N ILE A 180 -34.28 -0.22 15.62
CA ILE A 180 -33.52 0.33 16.74
C ILE A 180 -33.67 1.85 16.83
N ALA A 181 -33.47 2.56 15.71
CA ALA A 181 -33.55 4.02 15.67
C ALA A 181 -34.97 4.54 15.99
N SER A 182 -35.99 3.82 15.55
CA SER A 182 -37.39 4.19 15.80
C SER A 182 -37.84 3.95 17.24
N SER A 183 -37.11 3.12 18.00
CA SER A 183 -37.48 2.70 19.37
C SER A 183 -38.94 2.20 19.50
N LYS A 184 -39.54 1.74 18.40
CA LYS A 184 -40.95 1.30 18.34
C LYS A 184 -41.20 -0.02 19.07
N ILE A 185 -40.16 -0.83 19.25
CA ILE A 185 -40.22 -2.14 19.89
C ILE A 185 -39.08 -2.19 20.90
N ARG A 186 -39.42 -2.47 22.15
CA ARG A 186 -38.46 -2.64 23.24
C ARG A 186 -38.36 -4.11 23.64
N PRO A 187 -37.21 -4.56 24.18
CA PRO A 187 -37.11 -5.90 24.75
C PRO A 187 -38.18 -6.10 25.84
N GLY A 188 -39.04 -7.09 25.67
CA GLY A 188 -40.18 -7.36 26.56
C GLY A 188 -41.55 -6.97 25.99
N ASP A 189 -41.60 -6.22 24.89
CA ASP A 189 -42.86 -5.94 24.20
C ASP A 189 -43.39 -7.19 23.50
N TYR A 190 -44.69 -7.46 23.66
CA TYR A 190 -45.36 -8.53 22.94
C TYR A 190 -45.80 -8.01 21.57
N VAL A 191 -45.13 -8.49 20.53
CA VAL A 191 -45.39 -8.14 19.12
C VAL A 191 -46.20 -9.28 18.48
N ARG A 192 -47.22 -8.96 17.69
CA ARG A 192 -48.03 -9.92 16.94
C ARG A 192 -47.50 -10.11 15.52
#